data_AF-A0A7G6KN35-F1
#
_entry.id   AF-A0A7G6KN35-F1
#
_cell.length_a   1.000
_cell.length_b   1.000
_cell.length_c   1.000
_cell.angle_alpha   90.00
_cell.angle_beta   90.00
_cell.angle_gamma   90.00
#
_symmetry.space_group_name_H-M   'P 1'
#
loop_
_entity.id
_entity.type
_entity.pdbx_description
1 polymer ?
#
loop_
_entity_poly.entity_id
_entity_poly.type
_entity_poly.pdbx_seq_one_letter_code
_entity_poly.pdbx_strand_id
1 'polypeptide(L)' 'MRILYLLFAVFLFLLQVAPGQSYRECRNRGGECRPHGSCHPGSVIPVRCPHRTVCCRRR' A
#
# COMPACT_ATOMS: atom_id res chain seq x y z
N MET A 1 11.22 35.14 -6.91
CA MET A 1 11.28 34.44 -5.60
C MET A 1 10.00 33.72 -5.18
N ARG A 2 8.81 33.97 -5.76
CA ARG A 2 7.52 33.41 -5.29
C ARG A 2 7.17 32.02 -5.87
N ILE A 3 7.70 31.71 -7.06
CA ILE A 3 7.41 30.48 -7.81
C ILE A 3 8.04 29.22 -7.21
N LEU A 4 9.19 29.33 -6.53
CA LEU A 4 9.83 28.16 -5.90
C LEU A 4 8.93 27.52 -4.82
N TYR A 5 8.20 28.34 -4.06
CA TYR A 5 7.29 27.85 -3.02
C TYR A 5 6.11 27.07 -3.60
N LEU A 6 5.61 27.46 -4.78
CA LEU A 6 4.54 26.75 -5.48
C LEU A 6 5.02 25.39 -6.00
N LEU A 7 6.21 25.34 -6.61
CA LEU A 7 6.81 24.09 -7.07
C LEU A 7 7.07 23.12 -5.90
N PHE A 8 7.53 23.64 -4.77
CA PHE A 8 7.78 22.83 -3.57
C PHE A 8 6.48 22.25 -2.98
N ALA A 9 5.42 23.05 -2.91
CA ALA A 9 4.11 22.59 -2.44
C ALA A 9 3.53 21.49 -3.34
N VAL A 10 3.66 21.62 -4.67
CA VAL A 10 3.23 20.59 -5.64
C VAL A 10 4.03 19.31 -5.46
N PHE A 11 5.35 19.41 -5.27
CA PHE A 11 6.21 18.25 -5.04
C PHE A 11 5.84 17.49 -3.75
N LEU A 12 5.57 18.21 -2.66
CA LEU A 12 5.13 17.61 -1.40
C LEU A 12 3.75 16.95 -1.53
N PHE A 13 2.84 17.55 -2.31
CA PHE A 13 1.51 16.98 -2.55
C PHE A 13 1.60 15.65 -3.32
N LEU A 14 2.49 15.56 -4.31
CA LEU A 14 2.75 14.31 -5.04
C LEU A 14 3.38 13.23 -4.16
N LEU A 15 4.19 13.60 -3.17
CA LEU A 15 4.87 12.66 -2.28
C LEU A 15 3.90 11.95 -1.31
N GLN A 16 2.78 12.58 -0.95
CA GLN A 16 1.77 11.99 -0.07
C GLN A 16 0.95 10.88 -0.76
N VAL A 17 1.01 10.78 -2.08
CA VAL A 17 0.28 9.78 -2.88
C VAL A 17 1.03 8.46 -3.00
N ALA A 18 1.87 8.10 -2.03
CA ALA A 18 2.49 6.79 -1.96
C ALA A 18 1.82 5.85 -0.93
N PRO A 19 0.54 5.46 -1.07
CA PRO A 19 -0.07 4.42 -0.24
C PRO A 19 0.46 3.00 -0.59
N GLY A 20 1.59 2.91 -1.31
CA GLY A 20 2.00 1.72 -2.03
C GLY A 20 2.99 0.81 -1.32
N GLN A 21 3.70 1.21 -0.27
CA GLN A 21 4.78 0.38 0.28
C GLN A 21 4.28 -0.96 0.83
N SER A 22 3.21 -0.93 1.63
CA SER A 22 2.51 -2.10 2.17
C SER A 22 1.95 -3.02 1.07
N TYR A 23 1.31 -2.42 0.06
CA TYR A 23 0.78 -3.15 -1.09
C TYR A 23 1.88 -3.82 -1.89
N ARG A 24 3.00 -3.12 -2.11
CA ARG A 24 4.16 -3.62 -2.86
C ARG A 24 4.85 -4.76 -2.10
N GLU A 25 4.99 -4.66 -0.78
CA GLU A 25 5.53 -5.75 0.04
C GLU A 25 4.64 -7.00 -0.03
N CYS A 26 3.33 -6.85 0.10
CA CYS A 26 2.39 -7.97 -0.03
C CYS A 26 2.50 -8.64 -1.41
N ARG A 27 2.55 -7.83 -2.48
CA ARG A 27 2.72 -8.32 -3.86
C ARG A 27 4.06 -9.01 -4.09
N ASN A 28 5.15 -8.51 -3.51
CA ASN A 28 6.47 -9.12 -3.60
C ASN A 28 6.53 -10.49 -2.93
N ARG A 29 5.71 -10.73 -1.89
CA ARG A 29 5.56 -12.04 -1.24
C ARG A 29 4.59 -12.98 -1.97
N GLY A 30 4.13 -12.62 -3.18
CA GLY A 30 3.17 -13.40 -3.96
C GLY A 30 1.73 -13.30 -3.44
N GLY A 31 1.41 -12.23 -2.71
CA GLY A 31 0.09 -11.98 -2.16
C GLY A 31 -0.65 -10.79 -2.79
N GLU A 32 -1.85 -10.56 -2.27
CA GLU A 32 -2.71 -9.42 -2.58
C GLU A 32 -3.44 -8.99 -1.31
N CYS A 33 -3.54 -7.67 -1.09
CA CYS A 33 -4.32 -7.12 0.00
C CYS A 33 -5.82 -7.34 -0.28
N ARG A 34 -6.50 -8.10 0.58
CA ARG A 34 -7.94 -8.34 0.49
C ARG A 34 -8.64 -8.05 1.82
N PRO A 35 -9.96 -7.83 1.82
CA PRO A 35 -10.72 -7.62 3.05
C PRO A 35 -10.52 -8.75 4.06
N HIS A 36 -10.49 -8.42 5.35
CA HIS A 36 -10.37 -9.41 6.42
C HIS A 36 -11.45 -10.51 6.28
N GLY A 37 -11.07 -11.78 6.34
CA GLY A 37 -11.97 -12.92 6.17
C GLY A 37 -12.16 -13.43 4.73
N SER A 38 -11.56 -12.77 3.73
CA SER A 38 -11.59 -13.23 2.33
C SER A 38 -10.40 -14.10 1.91
N CYS A 39 -9.40 -14.26 2.79
CA CYS A 39 -8.29 -15.19 2.55
C CYS A 39 -8.75 -16.63 2.71
N HIS A 40 -8.08 -17.56 2.03
CA HIS A 40 -8.22 -18.98 2.33
C HIS A 40 -7.60 -19.27 3.72
N PRO A 41 -8.11 -20.26 4.46
CA PRO A 41 -7.51 -20.68 5.72
C PRO A 41 -6.04 -21.08 5.49
N GLY A 42 -5.14 -20.50 6.28
CA GLY A 42 -3.68 -20.70 6.15
C GLY A 42 -2.99 -19.88 5.04
N SER A 43 -3.72 -19.06 4.27
CA SER A 43 -3.14 -18.24 3.20
C SER A 43 -2.82 -16.80 3.62
N VAL A 44 -2.84 -16.50 4.92
CA VAL A 44 -2.58 -15.15 5.45
C VAL A 44 -1.08 -14.92 5.55
N ILE A 45 -0.61 -13.82 4.96
CA ILE A 45 0.79 -13.38 5.04
C ILE A 45 0.85 -12.23 6.07
N PRO A 46 1.76 -12.29 7.05
CA PRO A 46 1.88 -11.27 8.10
C PRO A 46 2.56 -10.00 7.56
N VAL A 47 1.88 -9.29 6.65
CA VAL A 47 2.29 -8.00 6.08
C VAL A 47 1.15 -7.02 6.30
N ARG A 48 1.48 -5.79 6.69
CA ARG A 48 0.48 -4.72 6.85
C ARG A 48 -0.06 -4.35 5.48
N CYS A 49 -1.38 -4.35 5.34
CA CYS A 49 -2.08 -3.75 4.21
C CYS A 49 -2.91 -2.54 4.68
N PRO A 50 -3.17 -1.55 3.82
CA PRO A 50 -3.96 -0.37 4.18
C PRO A 50 -5.45 -0.72 4.36
N HIS A 51 -6.22 0.12 5.06
CA HIS A 51 -7.69 0.02 5.16
C HIS A 51 -8.26 -1.32 5.65
N ARG A 52 -7.88 -1.80 6.85
CA ARG A 52 -8.40 -3.04 7.46
C ARG A 52 -8.36 -4.27 6.53
N THR A 53 -7.45 -4.28 5.55
CA THR A 53 -7.19 -5.42 4.68
C THR A 53 -6.03 -6.24 5.21
N VAL A 54 -5.97 -7.50 4.79
CA VAL A 54 -4.90 -8.45 5.12
C VAL A 54 -4.24 -8.92 3.84
N CYS A 55 -2.95 -9.22 3.90
CA CYS A 55 -2.24 -9.78 2.75
C CYS A 55 -2.61 -11.27 2.61
N CYS A 56 -3.33 -11.64 1.56
CA CYS A 56 -3.64 -13.02 1.23
C CYS A 56 -2.70 -13.54 0.14
N ARG A 57 -2.18 -14.74 0.27
CA ARG A 57 -1.42 -15.42 -0.78
C ARG A 57 -2.31 -15.65 -2.01
N ARG A 58 -1.83 -15.28 -3.21
CA ARG A 58 -2.48 -15.68 -4.46
C ARG A 58 -2.24 -17.18 -4.65
N ARG A 59 -3.29 -17.88 -5.06
CA ARG A 59 -3.26 -19.33 -5.31
C ARG A 59 -2.31 -19.66 -6.46
#